data_AF-A0A942M8N5-F1
#
_entry.id   AF-A0A942M8N5-F1
#
_cell.length_a   1.000
_cell.length_b   1.000
_cell.length_c   1.000
_cell.angle_alpha   90.00
_cell.angle_beta   90.00
_cell.angle_gamma   90.00
#
_symmetry.space_group_name_H-M   'P 1'
#
loop_
_entity.id
_entity.type
_entity.pdbx_description
1 polymer ?
#
loop_
_entity_poly.entity_id
_entity_poly.type
_entity_poly.pdbx_seq_one_letter_code
_entity_poly.pdbx_strand_id
1 'polypeptide(L)' 'MTVQSDLKTAIAACESAKGNYDTFAQSTEDQAAKTMFQQMSQDMDNHLQQLNSRLKYVTENNPMNQGQQQQQQQQQ' A
#
# COMPACT_ATOMS: atom_id res chain seq x y z
N MET A 1 -16.29 7.57 3.31
CA MET A 1 -14.96 7.12 2.83
C MET A 1 -14.07 8.33 2.72
N THR A 2 -12.87 8.28 3.29
CA THR A 2 -11.85 9.32 3.15
C THR A 2 -10.74 8.78 2.25
N VAL A 3 -9.98 9.68 1.61
CA VAL A 3 -8.80 9.27 0.82
C VAL A 3 -7.87 8.34 1.62
N GLN A 4 -7.77 8.53 2.94
CA GLN A 4 -6.98 7.65 3.80
C GLN A 4 -7.58 6.24 3.95
N SER A 5 -8.91 6.12 4.12
CA SER A 5 -9.56 4.80 4.17
C SER A 5 -9.42 4.06 2.85
N ASP A 6 -9.55 4.79 1.74
CA ASP A 6 -9.50 4.21 0.40
C ASP A 6 -8.08 3.70 0.08
N LEU A 7 -7.05 4.45 0.48
CA LEU A 7 -5.65 4.00 0.38
C LEU A 7 -5.39 2.74 1.20
N LYS A 8 -5.91 2.63 2.43
CA LYS A 8 -5.75 1.42 3.25
C LYS A 8 -6.43 0.21 2.62
N THR A 9 -7.64 0.40 2.06
CA THR A 9 -8.33 -0.67 1.32
C THR A 9 -7.53 -1.10 0.09
N ALA A 10 -6.97 -0.15 -0.68
CA ALA A 10 -6.14 -0.46 -1.84
C ALA A 10 -4.85 -1.21 -1.47
N ILE A 11 -4.19 -0.82 -0.37
CA ILE A 11 -3.00 -1.51 0.15
C ILE A 11 -3.34 -2.97 0.50
N ALA A 12 -4.42 -3.19 1.26
CA ALA A 12 -4.84 -4.55 1.63
C ALA A 12 -5.18 -5.42 0.40
N ALA A 13 -5.81 -4.82 -0.63
CA ALA A 13 -6.08 -5.51 -1.88
C ALA A 13 -4.78 -5.89 -2.63
N CYS A 14 -3.77 -5.01 -2.64
CA CYS A 14 -2.47 -5.29 -3.25
C CYS A 14 -1.72 -6.39 -2.49
N GLU A 15 -1.74 -6.39 -1.15
CA GLU A 15 -1.14 -7.45 -0.32
C GLU A 15 -1.79 -8.81 -0.59
N SER A 16 -3.12 -8.84 -0.68
CA SER A 16 -3.86 -10.06 -1.02
C SER A 16 -3.52 -10.56 -2.43
N ALA A 17 -3.50 -9.66 -3.43
CA ALA A 17 -3.13 -10.01 -4.79
C ALA A 17 -1.70 -10.56 -4.86
N LYS A 18 -0.75 -9.93 -4.17
CA LYS A 18 0.64 -10.39 -4.08
C LYS A 18 0.72 -11.82 -3.54
N GLY A 19 0.09 -12.09 -2.40
CA GLY A 19 0.09 -13.42 -1.80
C GLY A 19 -0.54 -14.49 -2.70
N ASN A 20 -1.59 -14.12 -3.45
CA ASN A 20 -2.17 -15.01 -4.45
C ASN A 20 -1.18 -15.32 -5.58
N TYR A 21 -0.51 -14.31 -6.14
CA TYR A 21 0.48 -14.51 -7.20
C TYR A 21 1.68 -15.33 -6.73
N ASP A 22 2.18 -15.11 -5.51
CA ASP A 22 3.24 -15.94 -4.92
C ASP A 22 2.79 -17.41 -4.80
N THR A 23 1.55 -17.64 -4.35
CA THR A 23 0.96 -18.99 -4.26
C THR A 23 0.80 -19.63 -5.64
N PHE A 24 0.36 -18.87 -6.64
CA PHE A 24 0.17 -19.38 -8.01
C PHE A 24 1.51 -19.72 -8.66
N ALA A 25 2.53 -18.88 -8.47
CA ALA A 25 3.89 -19.13 -8.93
C ALA A 25 4.46 -20.42 -8.32
N GLN A 26 4.18 -20.69 -7.04
CA GLN A 26 4.61 -21.93 -6.36
C GLN A 26 3.85 -23.17 -6.84
N SER A 27 2.55 -23.01 -7.13
CA SER A 27 1.65 -24.15 -7.42
C SER A 27 1.65 -24.56 -8.89
N THR A 28 2.04 -23.67 -9.80
CA THR A 28 2.00 -23.95 -11.25
C THR A 28 3.22 -24.75 -11.71
N GLU A 29 2.97 -25.73 -12.60
CA GLU A 29 4.00 -26.50 -13.30
C GLU A 29 4.46 -25.84 -14.61
N ASP A 30 3.67 -24.90 -15.14
CA ASP A 30 4.02 -24.14 -16.34
C ASP A 30 5.10 -23.10 -16.01
N GLN A 31 6.27 -23.24 -16.63
CA GLN A 31 7.42 -22.39 -16.36
C GLN A 31 7.21 -20.93 -16.82
N ALA A 32 6.47 -20.71 -17.90
CA ALA A 32 6.15 -19.37 -18.37
C ALA A 32 5.14 -18.69 -17.42
N ALA A 33 4.13 -19.43 -16.97
CA ALA A 33 3.18 -18.93 -15.97
C ALA A 33 3.87 -18.62 -14.64
N LYS A 34 4.83 -19.45 -14.20
CA LYS A 34 5.63 -19.20 -13.00
C LYS A 34 6.36 -17.85 -13.07
N THR A 35 7.05 -17.57 -14.18
CA THR A 35 7.74 -16.29 -14.38
C THR A 35 6.75 -15.11 -14.42
N MET A 36 5.62 -15.29 -15.10
CA MET A 36 4.56 -14.27 -15.15
C MET A 36 4.05 -13.93 -13.75
N PHE A 37 3.69 -14.91 -12.93
CA PHE A 37 3.19 -14.66 -11.57
C PHE A 37 4.24 -14.06 -10.64
N GLN A 38 5.52 -14.44 -10.79
CA GLN A 38 6.62 -13.80 -10.07
C GLN A 38 6.76 -12.31 -10.41
N GLN A 39 6.64 -11.95 -11.69
CA GLN A 39 6.63 -10.55 -12.12
C GLN A 39 5.42 -9.79 -11.60
N MET A 40 4.23 -10.39 -11.65
CA MET A 40 3.03 -9.76 -11.08
C MET A 40 3.16 -9.52 -9.56
N SER A 41 3.80 -10.44 -8.83
CA SER A 41 4.09 -10.26 -7.39
C SER A 41 5.05 -9.08 -7.16
N GLN A 42 6.11 -8.96 -7.98
CA GLN A 42 7.03 -7.83 -7.92
C GLN A 42 6.35 -6.49 -8.25
N ASP A 43 5.42 -6.48 -9.20
CA ASP A 43 4.63 -5.29 -9.51
C ASP A 43 3.75 -4.87 -8.33
N MET A 44 3.22 -5.82 -7.56
CA MET A 44 2.49 -5.50 -6.33
C MET A 44 3.39 -4.85 -5.27
N ASP A 45 4.66 -5.26 -5.15
CA ASP A 45 5.61 -4.57 -4.27
C ASP A 45 5.81 -3.11 -4.67
N ASN A 46 5.93 -2.83 -5.98
CA ASN A 46 6.03 -1.47 -6.50
C ASN A 46 4.76 -0.64 -6.22
N HIS A 47 3.58 -1.25 -6.35
CA HIS A 47 2.31 -0.61 -5.99
C HIS A 47 2.24 -0.30 -4.49
N LEU A 48 2.60 -1.27 -3.64
CA LEU A 48 2.59 -1.12 -2.19
C LEU A 48 3.51 0.01 -1.75
N GLN A 49 4.71 0.13 -2.31
CA GLN A 49 5.62 1.23 -1.99
C GLN A 49 5.01 2.61 -2.29
N GLN A 50 4.40 2.76 -3.46
CA GLN A 50 3.78 4.02 -3.87
C GLN A 50 2.55 4.37 -3.01
N LEU A 51 1.67 3.39 -2.76
CA LEU A 51 0.47 3.58 -1.96
C LEU A 51 0.81 3.88 -0.49
N ASN A 52 1.79 3.19 0.10
CA ASN A 52 2.26 3.48 1.45
C ASN A 52 2.89 4.86 1.57
N SER A 53 3.68 5.28 0.58
CA SER A 53 4.25 6.63 0.53
C SER A 53 3.15 7.70 0.48
N ARG A 54 2.10 7.46 -0.32
CA ARG A 54 0.95 8.36 -0.38
C ARG A 54 0.15 8.38 0.92
N LEU A 55 -0.07 7.22 1.54
CA LEU A 55 -0.78 7.10 2.81
C LEU A 55 -0.05 7.87 3.92
N LYS A 56 1.28 7.75 3.98
CA LYS A 56 2.12 8.52 4.90
C LYS A 56 1.93 10.02 4.70
N TYR A 57 2.07 10.50 3.46
CA TYR A 57 1.88 11.92 3.13
C TYR A 57 0.49 12.44 3.54
N VAL A 58 -0.58 11.70 3.21
CA VAL A 58 -1.96 12.10 3.55
C VAL A 58 -2.19 12.07 5.06
N THR A 59 -1.54 11.16 5.78
CA THR A 59 -1.62 11.08 7.24
C THR A 59 -0.90 12.25 7.89
N GLU A 60 0.31 12.59 7.46
CA GLU A 60 1.10 13.72 7.99
C GLU A 60 0.45 15.08 7.68
N ASN A 61 -0.13 15.23 6.48
CA ASN A 61 -0.78 16.47 6.03
C ASN A 61 -2.28 16.52 6.36
N ASN A 62 -2.76 15.66 7.25
CA ASN A 62 -4.15 15.69 7.66
C ASN A 62 -4.41 16.98 8.48
N PRO A 63 -5.43 17.79 8.17
CA PRO A 63 -5.74 19.04 8.89
C PRO A 63 -5.86 18.86 10.41
N MET A 64 -6.33 17.69 10.89
CA MET A 64 -6.36 17.39 12.33
C MET A 64 -4.96 17.29 12.94
N ASN A 65 -3.98 16.71 12.24
CA ASN A 65 -2.60 16.63 12.70
C ASN A 65 -1.90 18.01 12.63
N GLN A 66 -2.20 18.80 11.59
CA GLN A 66 -1.68 20.16 11.46
C GLN A 66 -2.25 21.11 12.53
N GLY A 67 -3.54 20.99 12.85
CA GLY A 67 -4.18 21.78 13.91
C GLY A 67 -3.66 21.48 15.32
N GLN A 68 -3.32 20.22 15.61
CA GLN A 68 -2.71 19.83 16.88
C GLN A 68 -1.28 20.38 17.06
N GLN A 69 -0.48 20.42 15.99
CA GLN A 69 0.86 21.02 16.04
C GLN A 69 0.83 22.53 16.33
N GLN A 70 -0.14 23.25 15.77
CA GLN A 70 -0.30 24.68 16.05
C GLN A 70 -0.74 24.98 17.48
N GLN A 71 -1.55 24.11 18.09
CA GLN A 71 -2.08 24.34 19.43
C GLN A 71 -1.03 24.10 20.54
N GLN A 72 -0.03 23.24 20.29
CA GLN A 72 1.10 23.04 21.22
C GLN A 72 2.11 24.18 21.19
N GLN A 73 2.30 24.85 20.04
CA GLN A 73 3.22 25.99 19.94
C GLN A 73 2.69 27.28 20.58
N GLN A 74 1.37 27.41 20.80
CA GLN A 74 0.77 28.56 21.48
C GLN A 74 0.72 28.42 23.01
N GLN A 75 1.09 27.26 23.57
CA GLN A 75 1.12 27.02 25.02
C GLN A 75 2.56 27.02 25.62
N GLN A 76 3.57 27.38 24.82
CA GLN A 76 4.96 27.65 25.27
C GLN A 76 5.30 29.11 25.02
#